data_AF-A0A098BAZ7-F1
#
_entry.id   AF-A0A098BAZ7-F1
#
_cell.length_a   1.000
_cell.length_b   1.000
_cell.length_c   1.000
_cell.angle_alpha   90.00
_cell.angle_beta   90.00
_cell.angle_gamma   90.00
#
_symmetry.space_group_name_H-M   'P 1'
#
loop_
_entity.id
_entity.type
_entity.pdbx_description
1 polymer ?
#
loop_
_entity_poly.entity_id
_entity_poly.type
_entity_poly.pdbx_seq_one_letter_code
_entity_poly.pdbx_strand_id
1 'polypeptide(L)'
;MITSIEIMTRLQQLLAESYPDHSIYMEQSPEPSARPCFMLELVTADRFPVSCKTVQETVYFTITCFAVAEDDPASGSNPFVTQQGVLELFRTGYLAVADRKISVQASPGGRNEDQAYVDLQFEYFEDRSAGQDTAPLMKEVHTTF
;
A
#
# COMPACT_ATOMS: atom_id res chain seq x y z
N MET A 1 -12.06 9.46 1.66
CA MET A 1 -11.51 8.69 0.54
C MET A 1 -10.10 8.31 0.90
N ILE A 2 -9.81 7.02 0.99
CA ILE A 2 -8.45 6.53 1.24
C ILE A 2 -7.61 6.73 -0.02
N THR A 3 -6.46 7.36 0.15
CA THR A 3 -5.50 7.64 -0.92
C THR A 3 -4.30 6.69 -0.85
N SER A 4 -3.63 6.46 -1.98
CA SER A 4 -2.40 5.65 -2.02
C SER A 4 -1.30 6.21 -1.12
N ILE A 5 -1.28 7.53 -0.89
CA ILE A 5 -0.33 8.19 0.01
C ILE A 5 -0.59 7.80 1.48
N GLU A 6 -1.86 7.71 1.90
CA GLU A 6 -2.20 7.26 3.25
C GLU A 6 -1.83 5.79 3.48
N ILE A 7 -2.03 4.94 2.46
CA ILE A 7 -1.61 3.53 2.50
C ILE A 7 -0.07 3.45 2.60
N MET A 8 0.64 4.20 1.75
CA MET A 8 2.10 4.28 1.77
C MET A 8 2.64 4.74 3.13
N THR A 9 2.04 5.78 3.70
CA THR A 9 2.43 6.30 5.02
C THR A 9 2.24 5.25 6.10
N ARG A 10 1.14 4.47 6.05
CA ARG A 10 0.91 3.39 7.00
C ARG A 10 1.86 2.21 6.81
N LEU A 11 2.20 1.87 5.58
CA LEU A 11 3.22 0.86 5.29
C LEU A 11 4.58 1.25 5.88
N GLN A 12 5.00 2.50 5.68
CA GLN A 12 6.23 3.03 6.26
C GLN A 12 6.23 2.92 7.78
N GLN A 13 5.14 3.31 8.44
CA GLN A 13 5.03 3.21 9.90
C GLN A 13 5.09 1.77 10.38
N LEU A 14 4.34 0.86 9.75
CA LEU A 14 4.33 -0.56 10.10
C LEU A 14 5.73 -1.19 9.99
N LEU A 15 6.45 -0.88 8.91
CA LEU A 15 7.82 -1.34 8.72
C LEU A 15 8.77 -0.73 9.76
N ALA A 16 8.67 0.57 10.05
CA ALA A 16 9.53 1.23 11.03
C ALA A 16 9.31 0.71 12.46
N GLU A 17 8.06 0.38 12.81
CA GLU A 17 7.72 -0.23 14.09
C GLU A 17 8.29 -1.65 14.23
N SER A 18 8.30 -2.41 13.14
CA SER A 18 8.75 -3.81 13.13
C SER A 18 10.27 -3.97 12.91
N TYR A 19 10.87 -3.01 12.21
CA TYR A 19 12.29 -2.98 11.81
C TYR A 19 12.90 -1.60 12.07
N PRO A 20 13.07 -1.21 13.35
CA PRO A 20 13.54 0.14 13.71
C PRO A 20 14.96 0.44 13.23
N ASP A 21 15.77 -0.61 13.02
CA ASP A 21 17.17 -0.49 12.56
C ASP A 21 17.30 -0.41 11.02
N HIS A 22 16.18 -0.49 10.28
CA HIS A 22 16.19 -0.48 8.81
C HIS A 22 15.77 0.89 8.28
N SER A 23 16.52 1.41 7.33
CA SER A 23 16.10 2.62 6.59
C SER A 23 14.96 2.26 5.63
N ILE A 24 14.01 3.18 5.44
CA ILE A 24 12.89 2.99 4.50
C ILE A 24 12.96 4.11 3.45
N TYR A 25 13.17 3.72 2.21
CA TYR A 25 13.22 4.59 1.05
C TYR A 25 11.91 4.54 0.27
N MET A 26 11.59 5.63 -0.42
CA MET A 26 10.45 5.73 -1.32
C MET A 26 10.94 5.84 -2.77
N GLU A 27 10.06 5.50 -3.71
CA GLU A 27 10.24 5.78 -5.14
C GLU A 27 10.78 7.20 -5.33
N GLN A 28 11.91 7.33 -6.04
CA GLN A 28 12.73 8.55 -6.29
C GLN A 28 13.97 8.80 -5.43
N SER A 29 14.32 7.93 -4.47
CA SER A 29 15.64 8.03 -3.83
C SER A 29 16.75 7.52 -4.76
N PRO A 30 17.87 8.25 -4.97
CA PRO A 30 19.07 7.63 -5.53
C PRO A 30 19.46 6.45 -4.62
N GLU A 31 20.00 5.40 -5.25
CA GLU A 31 20.19 4.04 -4.69
C GLU A 31 20.35 3.97 -3.17
N PRO A 32 19.73 2.98 -2.51
CA PRO A 32 19.73 2.88 -1.05
C PRO A 32 21.17 2.85 -0.50
N SER A 33 21.52 3.92 0.21
CA SER A 33 22.89 4.17 0.68
C SER A 33 23.21 3.45 1.99
N ALA A 34 22.19 3.12 2.79
CA ALA A 34 22.33 2.37 4.04
C ALA A 34 21.60 1.02 3.91
N ARG A 35 22.33 -0.09 4.08
CA ARG A 35 21.78 -1.44 4.14
C ARG A 35 21.99 -1.99 5.56
N PRO A 36 21.04 -2.75 6.13
CA PRO A 36 19.81 -3.23 5.49
C PRO A 36 18.73 -2.15 5.42
N CYS A 37 17.89 -2.22 4.39
CA CYS A 37 16.83 -1.24 4.18
C CYS A 37 15.67 -1.81 3.36
N PHE A 38 14.58 -1.06 3.34
CA PHE A 38 13.42 -1.29 2.51
C PHE A 38 13.27 -0.18 1.49
N MET A 39 12.75 -0.52 0.31
CA MET A 39 12.24 0.46 -0.64
C MET A 39 10.77 0.16 -0.92
N LEU A 40 9.93 1.18 -0.82
CA LEU A 40 8.50 1.11 -1.10
C LEU A 40 8.18 1.82 -2.41
N GLU A 41 7.51 1.10 -3.30
CA GLU A 41 7.16 1.57 -4.64
C GLU A 41 5.67 1.38 -4.90
N LEU A 42 5.02 2.40 -5.45
CA LEU A 42 3.64 2.31 -5.90
C LEU A 42 3.65 1.82 -7.35
N VAL A 43 3.25 0.57 -7.58
CA VAL A 43 3.30 -0.02 -8.92
C VAL A 43 2.18 0.52 -9.80
N THR A 44 0.94 0.44 -9.31
CA THR A 44 -0.23 0.96 -10.02
C THR A 44 -1.42 1.10 -9.06
N ALA A 45 -2.43 1.86 -9.49
CA ALA A 45 -3.71 1.98 -8.81
C ALA A 45 -4.83 1.95 -9.85
N ASP A 46 -5.71 0.97 -9.73
CA ASP A 46 -6.84 0.76 -10.62
C ASP A 46 -8.15 1.11 -9.91
N ARG A 47 -9.05 1.75 -10.65
CA ARG A 47 -10.38 2.14 -10.16
C ARG A 47 -11.46 1.54 -11.03
N PHE A 48 -12.34 0.74 -10.42
CA PHE A 48 -13.44 0.06 -11.10
C PHE A 48 -14.81 0.58 -10.61
N PRO A 49 -15.73 0.98 -11.50
CA PRO A 49 -17.08 1.34 -11.10
C PRO A 49 -17.86 0.09 -10.68
N VAL A 50 -18.42 0.09 -9.47
CA VAL A 50 -19.27 -0.99 -8.95
C VAL A 50 -20.74 -0.60 -9.05
N SER A 51 -21.06 0.66 -8.76
CA SER A 51 -22.40 1.23 -8.90
C SER A 51 -22.31 2.72 -9.28
N CYS A 52 -23.46 3.39 -9.44
CA CYS A 52 -23.47 4.84 -9.64
C CYS A 52 -22.90 5.63 -8.45
N LYS A 53 -22.84 5.02 -7.26
CA LYS A 53 -22.39 5.64 -6.01
C LYS A 53 -21.14 5.00 -5.42
N THR A 54 -20.64 3.90 -5.96
CA THR A 54 -19.53 3.14 -5.36
C THR A 54 -18.49 2.77 -6.40
N VAL A 55 -17.23 2.94 -6.03
CA VAL A 55 -16.08 2.46 -6.80
C VAL A 55 -15.28 1.48 -5.94
N GLN A 56 -14.68 0.49 -6.59
CA GLN A 56 -13.66 -0.36 -6.01
C GLN A 56 -12.31 0.19 -6.44
N GLU A 57 -11.39 0.28 -5.49
CA GLU A 57 -10.00 0.68 -5.69
C GLU A 57 -9.12 -0.55 -5.43
N THR A 58 -8.23 -0.83 -6.38
CA THR A 58 -7.18 -1.84 -6.21
C THR A 58 -5.83 -1.17 -6.35
N VAL A 59 -5.00 -1.23 -5.31
CA VAL A 59 -3.69 -0.53 -5.28
C VAL A 59 -2.58 -1.54 -5.05
N TYR A 60 -1.55 -1.47 -5.89
CA TYR A 60 -0.42 -2.40 -5.86
C TYR A 60 0.84 -1.69 -5.40
N PHE A 61 1.53 -2.28 -4.42
CA PHE A 61 2.83 -1.83 -3.96
C PHE A 61 3.84 -2.97 -4.03
N THR A 62 5.11 -2.63 -4.21
CA THR A 62 6.22 -3.57 -4.01
C THR A 62 7.10 -3.07 -2.88
N ILE A 63 7.46 -3.98 -1.97
CA ILE A 63 8.47 -3.76 -0.94
C ILE A 63 9.73 -4.51 -1.36
N THR A 64 10.79 -3.77 -1.66
CA THR A 64 12.11 -4.35 -1.91
C THR A 64 12.89 -4.40 -0.61
N CYS A 65 13.31 -5.60 -0.19
CA CYS A 65 14.13 -5.84 1.00
C CYS A 65 15.60 -5.96 0.57
N PHE A 66 16.43 -5.01 0.97
CA PHE A 66 17.87 -5.03 0.71
C PHE A 66 18.61 -5.57 1.94
N ALA A 67 19.42 -6.61 1.72
CA ALA A 67 20.30 -7.15 2.75
C ALA A 67 21.67 -6.46 2.78
N VAL A 68 22.37 -6.56 3.91
CA VAL A 68 23.79 -6.20 3.99
C VAL A 68 24.57 -7.09 3.02
N ALA A 69 25.30 -6.48 2.09
CA ALA A 69 26.18 -7.20 1.19
C ALA A 69 27.55 -7.37 1.86
N GLU A 70 27.70 -8.27 2.84
CA GLU A 70 29.03 -8.71 3.28
C GLU A 70 29.08 -10.20 3.66
N ASP A 71 30.27 -10.75 3.41
CA ASP A 71 30.76 -12.14 3.39
C ASP A 71 30.73 -12.87 4.75
N ASP A 72 29.83 -12.49 5.65
CA ASP A 72 29.67 -13.15 6.96
C ASP A 72 28.41 -14.04 6.98
N PRO A 73 28.55 -15.36 6.82
CA PRO A 73 27.42 -16.30 6.92
C PRO A 73 26.78 -16.33 8.33
N ALA A 74 27.38 -15.69 9.34
CA ALA A 74 26.82 -15.54 10.69
C ALA A 74 26.06 -14.21 10.92
N SER A 75 26.14 -13.23 10.02
CA SER A 75 25.54 -11.89 10.17
C SER A 75 24.00 -11.89 10.03
N GLY A 76 23.39 -12.99 9.57
CA GLY A 76 21.94 -13.18 9.60
C GLY A 76 21.13 -12.25 8.67
N SER A 77 21.79 -11.38 7.91
CA SER A 77 21.17 -10.48 6.93
C SER A 77 20.86 -11.23 5.64
N ASN A 78 19.89 -12.15 5.69
CA ASN A 78 19.42 -12.88 4.51
C ASN A 78 18.14 -12.21 3.98
N PRO A 79 18.11 -11.72 2.72
CA PRO A 79 16.94 -11.03 2.19
C PRO A 79 15.70 -11.94 2.18
N PHE A 80 15.87 -13.27 2.14
CA PHE A 80 14.79 -14.23 2.31
C PHE A 80 14.17 -14.17 3.71
N VAL A 81 14.98 -14.15 4.76
CA VAL A 81 14.48 -14.11 6.15
C VAL A 81 13.72 -12.82 6.38
N THR A 82 14.26 -11.70 5.91
CA THR A 82 13.58 -10.39 5.95
C THR A 82 12.27 -10.42 5.16
N GLN A 83 12.25 -10.99 3.95
CA GLN A 83 11.03 -11.14 3.14
C GLN A 83 9.96 -11.96 3.89
N GLN A 84 10.33 -13.07 4.52
CA GLN A 84 9.38 -13.88 5.30
C GLN A 84 8.83 -13.10 6.50
N GLY A 85 9.70 -12.37 7.21
CA GLY A 85 9.26 -11.51 8.31
C GLY A 85 8.29 -10.43 7.84
N VAL A 86 8.55 -9.78 6.69
CA VAL A 86 7.63 -8.80 6.09
C VAL A 86 6.29 -9.45 5.70
N LEU A 87 6.30 -10.64 5.10
CA LEU A 87 5.07 -11.36 4.77
C LEU A 87 4.22 -11.67 6.02
N GLU A 88 4.84 -12.05 7.12
CA GLU A 88 4.14 -12.32 8.38
C GLU A 88 3.44 -11.07 8.97
N LEU A 89 3.94 -9.86 8.70
CA LEU A 89 3.26 -8.61 9.11
C LEU A 89 1.88 -8.47 8.48
N PHE A 90 1.67 -9.06 7.30
CA PHE A 90 0.41 -8.99 6.56
C PHE A 90 -0.45 -10.25 6.72
N ARG A 91 -0.08 -11.19 7.60
CA ARG A 91 -0.82 -12.45 7.81
C ARG A 91 -2.27 -12.24 8.24
N THR A 92 -2.59 -11.12 8.87
CA THR A 92 -3.96 -10.75 9.26
C THR A 92 -4.87 -10.48 8.06
N GLY A 93 -4.32 -10.24 6.87
CA GLY A 93 -5.07 -9.97 5.64
C GLY A 93 -5.72 -8.59 5.59
N TYR A 94 -5.40 -7.69 6.53
CA TYR A 94 -5.87 -6.31 6.50
C TYR A 94 -4.82 -5.34 7.07
N LEU A 95 -4.89 -4.08 6.63
CA LEU A 95 -4.11 -2.96 7.16
C LEU A 95 -5.04 -1.87 7.69
N ALA A 96 -4.74 -1.31 8.86
CA ALA A 96 -5.49 -0.18 9.41
C ALA A 96 -4.96 1.15 8.83
N VAL A 97 -5.78 1.79 8.00
CA VAL A 97 -5.48 3.06 7.31
C VAL A 97 -6.52 4.09 7.71
N ALA A 98 -6.06 5.23 8.27
CA ALA A 98 -6.89 6.22 8.93
C ALA A 98 -7.83 5.56 9.99
N ASP A 99 -9.13 5.62 9.78
CA ASP A 99 -10.19 5.08 10.63
C ASP A 99 -10.76 3.72 10.15
N ARG A 100 -10.19 3.15 9.07
CA ARG A 100 -10.71 1.94 8.41
C ARG A 100 -9.67 0.82 8.35
N LYS A 101 -10.14 -0.42 8.26
CA LYS A 101 -9.32 -1.59 7.92
C LYS A 101 -9.59 -1.97 6.48
N ILE A 102 -8.55 -1.95 5.65
CA ILE A 102 -8.63 -2.32 4.23
C ILE A 102 -8.00 -3.69 4.00
N SER A 103 -8.53 -4.45 3.05
CA SER A 103 -7.99 -5.77 2.70
C SER A 103 -6.59 -5.61 2.12
N VAL A 104 -5.67 -6.50 2.51
CA VAL A 104 -4.34 -6.59 1.92
C VAL A 104 -3.98 -8.04 1.69
N GLN A 105 -3.47 -8.32 0.50
CA GLN A 105 -2.83 -9.59 0.17
C GLN A 105 -1.35 -9.33 -0.04
N ALA A 106 -0.51 -10.20 0.52
CA ALA A 106 0.93 -10.13 0.37
C ALA A 106 1.46 -11.43 -0.24
N SER A 107 2.35 -11.33 -1.22
CA SER A 107 2.96 -12.46 -1.90
C SER A 107 4.46 -12.24 -2.10
N PRO A 108 5.25 -13.32 -2.20
CA PRO A 108 6.65 -13.19 -2.58
C PRO A 108 6.74 -12.80 -4.07
N GLY A 109 7.34 -11.64 -4.36
CA GLY A 109 7.59 -11.12 -5.70
C GLY A 109 8.87 -11.65 -6.37
N GLY A 110 9.52 -12.64 -5.76
CA GLY A 110 10.81 -13.19 -6.21
C GLY A 110 12.00 -12.67 -5.41
N ARG A 111 13.21 -12.99 -5.87
CA ARG A 111 14.49 -12.64 -5.22
C ARG A 111 15.63 -12.55 -6.23
N ASN A 112 16.60 -11.71 -5.91
CA ASN A 112 17.93 -11.64 -6.50
C ASN A 112 18.99 -11.90 -5.40
N GLU A 113 20.28 -11.83 -5.74
CA GLU A 113 21.37 -12.15 -4.82
C GLU A 113 21.37 -11.29 -3.55
N ASP A 114 21.04 -10.00 -3.66
CA ASP A 114 21.06 -9.03 -2.56
C ASP A 114 19.68 -8.48 -2.19
N GLN A 115 18.62 -8.95 -2.85
CA GLN A 115 17.27 -8.39 -2.79
C GLN A 115 16.19 -9.46 -2.73
N ALA A 116 15.12 -9.15 -2.02
CA ALA A 116 13.87 -9.92 -2.06
C ALA A 116 12.67 -8.99 -2.15
N TYR A 117 11.66 -9.40 -2.92
CA TYR A 117 10.50 -8.55 -3.23
C TYR A 117 9.25 -9.07 -2.53
N VAL A 118 8.44 -8.19 -1.95
CA VAL A 118 7.10 -8.51 -1.46
C VAL A 118 6.11 -7.67 -2.24
N ASP A 119 5.20 -8.32 -2.95
CA ASP A 119 4.13 -7.64 -3.66
C ASP A 119 2.91 -7.57 -2.77
N LEU A 120 2.33 -6.39 -2.68
CA LEU A 120 1.14 -6.09 -1.92
C LEU A 120 0.01 -5.67 -2.85
N GLN A 121 -1.17 -6.22 -2.62
CA GLN A 121 -2.40 -5.81 -3.27
C GLN A 121 -3.42 -5.39 -2.22
N PHE A 122 -3.82 -4.13 -2.27
CA PHE A 122 -4.90 -3.59 -1.46
C PHE A 122 -6.19 -3.55 -2.25
N GLU A 123 -7.29 -3.89 -1.60
CA GLU A 123 -8.63 -3.79 -2.17
C GLU A 123 -9.59 -3.14 -1.18
N TYR A 124 -10.27 -2.08 -1.62
CA TYR A 124 -11.24 -1.35 -0.81
C TYR A 124 -12.30 -0.63 -1.65
N PHE A 125 -13.40 -0.24 -1.01
CA PHE A 125 -14.50 0.47 -1.65
C PHE A 125 -14.57 1.92 -1.16
N GLU A 126 -14.88 2.80 -2.09
CA GLU A 126 -15.08 4.23 -1.87
C GLU A 126 -16.40 4.69 -2.45
N ASP A 127 -17.01 5.66 -1.78
CA ASP A 127 -18.16 6.35 -2.33
C ASP A 127 -17.70 7.26 -3.47
N ARG A 128 -18.39 7.19 -4.59
CA ARG A 128 -18.33 8.24 -5.61
C ARG A 128 -18.93 9.47 -4.94
N SER A 129 -18.09 10.46 -4.63
CA SER A 129 -18.58 11.77 -4.22
C SER A 129 -19.58 12.22 -5.27
N ALA A 130 -20.87 12.23 -4.93
CA ALA A 130 -21.89 12.81 -5.79
C ALA A 130 -21.42 14.24 -6.03
N GLY A 131 -21.27 14.65 -7.30
CA GLY A 131 -21.21 16.07 -7.60
C GLY A 131 -22.35 16.72 -6.85
N GLN A 132 -22.09 17.83 -6.14
CA GLN A 132 -23.14 18.55 -5.43
C GLN A 132 -24.35 18.64 -6.36
N ASP A 133 -25.51 18.17 -5.88
CA ASP A 133 -26.73 18.27 -6.65
C ASP A 133 -27.09 19.76 -6.73
N THR A 134 -26.58 20.43 -7.75
CA THR A 134 -26.91 21.81 -8.08
C THR A 134 -28.17 21.86 -8.95
N ALA A 135 -28.89 20.74 -9.14
CA ALA A 135 -30.14 20.78 -9.86
C ALA A 135 -31.10 21.70 -9.09
N PRO A 136 -31.65 22.74 -9.74
CA PRO A 136 -32.65 23.57 -9.09
C PRO A 136 -33.84 22.68 -8.69
N LEU A 137 -34.27 22.79 -7.42
CA LEU A 137 -35.49 22.15 -6.93
C LEU A 137 -36.64 22.47 -7.90
N MET A 138 -37.39 21.45 -8.31
CA MET A 138 -38.59 21.63 -9.14
C MET A 138 -39.52 22.65 -8.49
N LYS A 139 -39.87 23.71 -9.24
CA LYS A 139 -40.85 24.71 -8.78
C LYS A 139 -42.25 24.09 -8.78
N GLU A 140 -43.06 24.47 -7.80
CA GLU A 140 -44.48 24.09 -7.73
C GLU A 140 -45.19 24.49 -9.04
N VAL A 141 -45.87 23.52 -9.66
CA VAL A 141 -46.72 23.75 -10.84
C VAL A 141 -48.13 24.00 -10.34
N HIS A 142 -48.59 25.24 -10.41
CA HIS A 142 -50.00 25.55 -10.21
C HIS A 142 -50.76 25.27 -11.51
N THR A 143 -51.58 24.22 -11.52
CA THR A 143 -52.60 24.02 -12.56
C THR A 143 -53.84 24.84 -12.21
N THR A 144 -54.11 25.90 -12.99
CA THR A 144 -55.41 26.59 -12.96
C THR A 144 -56.44 25.77 -13.73
N PHE A 145 -57.53 25.40 -13.07
CA PHE A 145 -58.75 24.83 -13.67
C PHE A 145 -59.69 25.94 -14.13
#